data_AF-A0A318U793-F1
#
_entry.id   AF-A0A318U793-F1
#
_cell.length_a   1.000
_cell.length_b   1.000
_cell.length_c   1.000
_cell.angle_alpha   90.00
_cell.angle_beta   90.00
_cell.angle_gamma   90.00
#
_symmetry.space_group_name_H-M   'P 1'
#
loop_
_entity.id
_entity.type
_entity.pdbx_description
1 polymer ?
#
loop_
_entity_poly.entity_id
_entity_poly.type
_entity_poly.pdbx_seq_one_letter_code
_entity_poly.pdbx_strand_id
1 'polypeptide(L)'
;MQNKTTNKNMRWWLLGFGLFVLLTTLFYAFSYVIWYDPKDELNKTGAPTHLAVFKGWGSFLYYTYLSNFLLGFVLIIAGVLWTNMYAKKALFISVVSITMTFVVYWALLSYQKSTWTNPLNATRSLITHAINPILGFVALSLIRKEIIVTKITFTIPVLISTVYTIFAMILFFATFDKIIQGRGAVVYGFLDFKNPYFYKGNNTGVIIILDLLLYVVSMITPLLFGIMWKFIYKIKYQKSIPKKPKWLLNNN
;
A
#
# COMPACT_ATOMS: atom_id res chain seq x y z
N MET A 1 20.43 -28.53 7.24
CA MET A 1 20.65 -28.35 5.79
C MET A 1 19.29 -28.27 5.10
N GLN A 2 18.85 -27.08 4.66
CA GLN A 2 17.64 -26.95 3.84
C GLN A 2 18.00 -27.32 2.39
N ASN A 3 17.22 -28.20 1.79
CA ASN A 3 17.51 -28.86 0.52
C ASN A 3 17.60 -27.83 -0.62
N LYS A 4 18.66 -27.85 -1.44
CA LYS A 4 18.91 -26.87 -2.53
C LYS A 4 17.75 -26.80 -3.54
N THR A 5 17.01 -27.89 -3.72
CA THR A 5 15.83 -28.00 -4.60
C THR A 5 14.64 -27.16 -4.12
N THR A 6 14.36 -27.14 -2.81
CA THR A 6 13.28 -26.32 -2.22
C THR A 6 13.47 -24.81 -2.50
N ASN A 7 14.72 -24.33 -2.48
CA ASN A 7 15.03 -22.93 -2.73
C ASN A 7 14.86 -22.53 -4.20
N LYS A 8 15.06 -23.45 -5.16
CA LYS A 8 14.86 -23.15 -6.59
C LYS A 8 13.38 -22.94 -6.91
N ASN A 9 12.51 -23.78 -6.35
CA ASN A 9 11.07 -23.70 -6.61
C ASN A 9 10.43 -22.45 -6.01
N MET A 10 10.84 -22.04 -4.80
CA MET A 10 10.32 -20.82 -4.16
C MET A 10 10.63 -19.54 -4.93
N ARG A 11 11.81 -19.44 -5.57
CA ARG A 11 12.16 -18.30 -6.42
C ARG A 11 11.16 -18.11 -7.56
N TRP A 12 10.82 -19.19 -8.25
CA TRP A 12 9.87 -19.16 -9.37
C TRP A 12 8.46 -18.80 -8.92
N TRP A 13 8.04 -19.22 -7.73
CA TRP A 13 6.78 -18.77 -7.15
C TRP A 13 6.77 -17.25 -6.90
N LEU A 14 7.84 -16.69 -6.34
CA LEU A 14 7.94 -15.24 -6.14
C LEU A 14 7.89 -14.48 -7.48
N LEU A 15 8.59 -14.98 -8.50
CA LEU A 15 8.56 -14.39 -9.85
C LEU A 15 7.16 -14.45 -10.46
N GLY A 16 6.51 -15.61 -10.40
CA GLY A 16 5.15 -15.80 -10.92
C GLY A 16 4.13 -14.89 -10.22
N PHE A 17 4.17 -14.82 -8.88
CA PHE A 17 3.30 -13.91 -8.12
C PHE A 17 3.60 -12.46 -8.45
N GLY A 18 4.88 -12.08 -8.53
CA GLY A 18 5.28 -10.72 -8.85
C GLY A 18 4.82 -10.27 -10.23
N LEU A 19 4.98 -11.12 -11.26
CA LEU A 19 4.49 -10.86 -12.61
C LEU A 19 2.96 -10.76 -12.64
N PHE A 20 2.25 -11.67 -11.98
CA PHE A 20 0.79 -11.62 -11.90
C PHE A 20 0.30 -10.32 -11.26
N VAL A 21 0.84 -9.96 -10.09
CA VAL A 21 0.48 -8.72 -9.38
C VAL A 21 0.79 -7.52 -10.26
N LEU A 22 1.98 -7.45 -10.88
CA LEU A 22 2.38 -6.31 -11.69
C LEU A 22 1.50 -6.15 -12.94
N LEU A 23 1.29 -7.22 -13.69
CA LEU A 23 0.52 -7.18 -14.94
C LEU A 23 -0.96 -6.85 -14.68
N THR A 24 -1.57 -7.44 -13.65
CA THR A 24 -2.97 -7.12 -13.30
C THR A 24 -3.11 -5.68 -12.80
N THR A 25 -2.16 -5.20 -12.00
CA THR A 25 -2.15 -3.82 -11.50
C THR A 25 -1.98 -2.83 -12.64
N LEU A 26 -1.04 -3.07 -13.57
CA LEU A 26 -0.86 -2.26 -14.77
C LEU A 26 -2.12 -2.25 -15.63
N PHE A 27 -2.69 -3.43 -15.92
CA PHE A 27 -3.91 -3.54 -16.71
C PHE A 27 -5.04 -2.69 -16.14
N TYR A 28 -5.30 -2.79 -14.83
CA TYR A 28 -6.39 -2.04 -14.21
C TYR A 28 -6.09 -0.54 -14.07
N ALA A 29 -4.85 -0.14 -13.76
CA ALA A 29 -4.48 1.27 -13.74
C ALA A 29 -4.61 1.91 -15.13
N PHE A 30 -4.11 1.25 -16.18
CA PHE A 30 -4.26 1.74 -17.55
C PHE A 30 -5.70 1.70 -18.05
N SER A 31 -6.53 0.74 -17.63
CA SER A 31 -7.95 0.73 -17.98
C SER A 31 -8.66 2.01 -17.51
N TYR A 32 -8.28 2.54 -16.34
CA TYR A 32 -8.77 3.83 -15.85
C TYR A 32 -8.27 5.01 -16.69
N VAL A 33 -7.04 4.95 -17.22
CA VAL A 33 -6.51 6.00 -18.10
C VAL A 33 -7.26 6.02 -19.43
N ILE A 34 -7.45 4.85 -20.04
CA ILE A 34 -8.04 4.69 -21.37
C ILE A 34 -9.54 5.02 -21.35
N TRP A 35 -10.26 4.58 -20.32
CA TRP A 35 -11.71 4.76 -20.21
C TRP A 35 -12.11 5.90 -19.26
N TYR A 36 -11.22 6.86 -19.03
CA TYR A 36 -11.52 8.04 -18.22
C TYR A 36 -12.59 8.91 -18.88
N ASP A 37 -13.70 9.15 -18.18
CA ASP A 37 -14.72 10.13 -18.58
C ASP A 37 -14.78 11.30 -17.58
N PRO A 38 -14.43 12.54 -17.99
CA PRO A 38 -14.55 13.72 -17.14
C PRO A 38 -15.95 13.97 -16.57
N LYS A 39 -17.01 13.53 -17.26
CA LYS A 39 -18.41 13.72 -16.83
C LYS A 39 -18.78 12.81 -15.67
N ASP A 40 -18.08 11.69 -15.49
CA ASP A 40 -18.34 10.74 -14.40
C ASP A 40 -17.79 11.20 -13.04
N GLU A 41 -16.77 12.06 -13.04
CA GLU A 41 -16.06 12.49 -11.83
C GLU A 41 -16.85 13.48 -10.96
N LEU A 42 -17.57 14.42 -11.57
CA LEU A 42 -18.36 15.41 -10.84
C LEU A 42 -19.70 14.84 -10.33
N ASN A 43 -20.20 13.80 -11.01
CA ASN A 43 -21.57 13.30 -10.79
C ASN A 43 -21.67 12.19 -9.74
N LYS A 44 -20.57 11.54 -9.33
CA LYS A 44 -20.61 10.33 -8.47
C LYS A 44 -20.35 10.58 -6.97
N THR A 45 -19.61 11.61 -6.60
CA THR A 45 -19.08 11.75 -5.22
C THR A 45 -19.52 13.02 -4.49
N GLY A 46 -20.12 14.00 -5.17
CA GLY A 46 -20.49 15.29 -4.57
C GLY A 46 -19.29 16.12 -4.05
N ALA A 47 -18.07 15.67 -4.34
CA ALA A 47 -16.80 16.31 -4.02
C ALA A 47 -15.80 15.98 -5.13
N PRO A 48 -14.92 16.91 -5.52
CA PRO A 48 -13.94 16.65 -6.55
C PRO A 48 -12.98 15.56 -6.06
N THR A 49 -12.65 14.61 -6.93
CA THR A 49 -11.63 13.60 -6.63
C THR A 49 -10.28 14.05 -7.20
N HIS A 50 -9.19 13.39 -6.80
CA HIS A 50 -7.89 13.54 -7.45
C HIS A 50 -7.92 13.28 -8.97
N LEU A 51 -8.89 12.52 -9.50
CA LEU A 51 -9.05 12.33 -10.95
C LEU A 51 -9.53 13.62 -11.63
N ALA A 52 -10.21 14.53 -10.93
CA ALA A 52 -10.52 15.86 -11.48
C ALA A 52 -9.25 16.69 -11.73
N VAL A 53 -8.17 16.42 -11.00
CA VAL A 53 -6.87 17.12 -11.11
C VAL A 53 -5.95 16.43 -12.11
N PHE A 54 -5.81 15.10 -11.98
CA PHE A 54 -4.83 14.32 -12.72
C PHE A 54 -5.44 13.50 -13.88
N LYS A 55 -6.76 13.63 -14.11
CA LYS A 55 -7.52 12.84 -15.09
C LYS A 55 -7.33 11.33 -14.84
N GLY A 56 -7.44 10.51 -15.87
CA GLY A 56 -7.24 9.07 -15.76
C GLY A 56 -5.88 8.66 -15.16
N TRP A 57 -4.84 9.49 -15.28
CA TRP A 57 -3.53 9.25 -14.67
C TRP A 57 -3.57 9.32 -13.14
N GLY A 58 -4.56 10.01 -12.56
CA GLY A 58 -4.77 10.01 -11.11
C GLY A 58 -4.99 8.62 -10.54
N SER A 59 -5.41 7.64 -11.35
CA SER A 59 -5.50 6.25 -10.91
C SER A 59 -4.20 5.74 -10.30
N PHE A 60 -3.02 6.09 -10.83
CA PHE A 60 -1.73 5.68 -10.27
C PHE A 60 -1.45 6.27 -8.88
N LEU A 61 -2.21 7.28 -8.44
CA LEU A 61 -2.07 7.95 -7.16
C LEU A 61 -2.90 7.31 -6.04
N TYR A 62 -3.72 6.30 -6.34
CA TYR A 62 -4.34 5.50 -5.27
C TYR A 62 -3.26 4.70 -4.53
N TYR A 63 -3.30 4.73 -3.19
CA TYR A 63 -2.44 3.92 -2.33
C TYR A 63 -2.53 2.43 -2.69
N THR A 64 -3.73 1.97 -3.06
CA THR A 64 -3.96 0.62 -3.57
C THR A 64 -3.01 0.28 -4.72
N TYR A 65 -2.95 1.09 -5.77
CA TYR A 65 -2.09 0.78 -6.91
C TYR A 65 -0.62 0.95 -6.57
N LEU A 66 -0.23 1.97 -5.80
CA LEU A 66 1.16 2.18 -5.36
C LEU A 66 1.68 0.98 -4.54
N SER A 67 0.90 0.48 -3.58
CA SER A 67 1.27 -0.68 -2.77
C SER A 67 1.27 -1.98 -3.56
N ASN A 68 0.36 -2.14 -4.53
CA ASN A 68 0.36 -3.29 -5.46
C ASN A 68 1.59 -3.28 -6.38
N PHE A 69 1.95 -2.13 -6.96
CA PHE A 69 3.17 -1.98 -7.75
C PHE A 69 4.40 -2.31 -6.91
N LEU A 70 4.51 -1.74 -5.70
CA LEU A 70 5.59 -2.04 -4.78
C LEU A 70 5.68 -3.54 -4.49
N LEU A 71 4.56 -4.21 -4.22
CA LEU A 71 4.53 -5.66 -3.99
C LEU A 71 5.01 -6.43 -5.23
N GLY A 72 4.45 -6.15 -6.41
CA GLY A 72 4.80 -6.83 -7.66
C GLY A 72 6.29 -6.71 -7.99
N PHE A 73 6.84 -5.49 -7.97
CA PHE A 73 8.26 -5.25 -8.21
C PHE A 73 9.14 -5.97 -7.19
N VAL A 74 8.80 -5.87 -5.91
CA VAL A 74 9.62 -6.46 -4.84
C VAL A 74 9.57 -7.99 -4.85
N LEU A 75 8.43 -8.60 -5.20
CA LEU A 75 8.33 -10.04 -5.41
C LEU A 75 9.28 -10.51 -6.53
N ILE A 76 9.30 -9.78 -7.66
CA ILE A 76 10.23 -10.06 -8.76
C ILE A 76 11.68 -9.91 -8.28
N ILE A 77 12.02 -8.79 -7.65
CA ILE A 77 13.38 -8.51 -7.14
C ILE A 77 13.80 -9.58 -6.12
N ALA A 78 12.94 -10.00 -5.20
CA ALA A 78 13.23 -11.04 -4.23
C ALA A 78 13.38 -12.43 -4.87
N GLY A 79 12.67 -12.71 -5.97
CA GLY A 79 12.84 -13.91 -6.77
C GLY A 79 14.18 -13.95 -7.51
N VAL A 80 14.55 -12.85 -8.18
CA VAL A 80 15.82 -12.72 -8.92
C VAL A 80 17.02 -12.67 -7.96
N LEU A 81 16.98 -11.76 -6.98
CA LEU A 81 18.04 -11.53 -6.00
C LEU A 81 17.83 -12.34 -4.71
N TRP A 82 17.55 -13.63 -4.85
CA TRP A 82 17.15 -14.51 -3.74
C TRP A 82 18.08 -14.51 -2.51
N THR A 83 19.39 -14.43 -2.72
CA THR A 83 20.36 -14.43 -1.61
C THR A 83 20.49 -13.06 -0.95
N ASN A 84 19.95 -12.00 -1.55
CA ASN A 84 20.07 -10.63 -1.07
C ASN A 84 19.08 -10.35 0.08
N MET A 85 19.63 -10.03 1.24
CA MET A 85 18.83 -9.71 2.43
C MET A 85 18.02 -8.41 2.29
N TYR A 86 18.48 -7.43 1.50
CA TYR A 86 17.73 -6.20 1.25
C TYR A 86 16.48 -6.47 0.42
N ALA A 87 16.56 -7.34 -0.59
CA ALA A 87 15.39 -7.75 -1.36
C ALA A 87 14.33 -8.45 -0.48
N LYS A 88 14.78 -9.33 0.42
CA LYS A 88 13.93 -10.01 1.40
C LYS A 88 13.29 -9.04 2.42
N LYS A 89 14.06 -8.05 2.90
CA LYS A 89 13.55 -6.99 3.77
C LYS A 89 12.56 -6.08 3.04
N ALA A 90 12.80 -5.78 1.77
CA ALA A 90 11.87 -5.05 0.94
C ALA A 90 10.56 -5.81 0.79
N LEU A 91 10.59 -7.15 0.67
CA LEU A 91 9.37 -7.97 0.62
C LEU A 91 8.57 -7.89 1.92
N PHE A 92 9.24 -7.89 3.07
CA PHE A 92 8.55 -7.62 4.33
C PHE A 92 7.88 -6.23 4.33
N ILE A 93 8.62 -5.19 3.91
CA ILE A 93 8.09 -3.81 3.83
C ILE A 93 6.87 -3.73 2.90
N SER A 94 6.95 -4.31 1.71
CA SER A 94 5.85 -4.29 0.74
C SER A 94 4.62 -5.04 1.26
N VAL A 95 4.82 -6.13 2.00
CA VAL A 95 3.72 -6.87 2.64
C VAL A 95 3.06 -6.07 3.76
N VAL A 96 3.83 -5.33 4.57
CA VAL A 96 3.24 -4.41 5.54
C VAL A 96 2.41 -3.32 4.85
N SER A 97 2.93 -2.73 3.77
CA SER A 97 2.20 -1.71 3.00
C SER A 97 0.94 -2.26 2.33
N ILE A 98 0.98 -3.43 1.69
CA ILE A 98 -0.21 -4.02 1.04
C ILE A 98 -1.26 -4.49 2.08
N THR A 99 -0.85 -4.74 3.32
CA THR A 99 -1.79 -5.03 4.42
C THR A 99 -2.67 -3.83 4.72
N MET A 100 -2.14 -2.61 4.65
CA MET A 100 -2.96 -1.39 4.76
C MET A 100 -4.05 -1.38 3.71
N THR A 101 -3.71 -1.64 2.44
CA THR A 101 -4.68 -1.73 1.34
C THR A 101 -5.76 -2.77 1.62
N PHE A 102 -5.36 -3.98 2.05
CA PHE A 102 -6.30 -5.03 2.41
C PHE A 102 -7.26 -4.58 3.53
N VAL A 103 -6.73 -4.18 4.68
CA VAL A 103 -7.55 -3.87 5.86
C VAL A 103 -8.42 -2.63 5.64
N VAL A 104 -7.85 -1.54 5.13
CA VAL A 104 -8.59 -0.29 4.92
C VAL A 104 -9.68 -0.48 3.88
N TYR A 105 -9.41 -1.18 2.78
CA TYR A 105 -10.43 -1.44 1.78
C TYR A 105 -11.58 -2.27 2.37
N TRP A 106 -11.26 -3.42 2.98
CA TRP A 106 -12.29 -4.31 3.49
C TRP A 106 -13.08 -3.71 4.64
N ALA A 107 -12.46 -2.90 5.50
CA ALA A 107 -13.13 -2.24 6.61
C ALA A 107 -13.94 -1.00 6.19
N LEU A 108 -13.44 -0.19 5.24
CA LEU A 108 -13.98 1.17 4.99
C LEU A 108 -14.51 1.42 3.59
N LEU A 109 -14.24 0.56 2.60
CA LEU A 109 -14.60 0.82 1.20
C LEU A 109 -15.40 -0.32 0.55
N SER A 110 -15.27 -1.54 1.06
CA SER A 110 -15.89 -2.73 0.48
C SER A 110 -17.41 -2.70 0.45
N TYR A 111 -18.09 -1.89 1.27
CA TYR A 111 -19.55 -1.86 1.31
C TYR A 111 -20.21 -1.14 0.11
N GLN A 112 -19.43 -0.49 -0.77
CA GLN A 112 -19.98 0.28 -1.88
C GLN A 112 -20.68 -0.61 -2.91
N LYS A 113 -22.02 -0.47 -3.02
CA LYS A 113 -22.87 -1.26 -3.93
C LYS A 113 -22.37 -1.26 -5.38
N SER A 114 -21.92 -0.11 -5.89
CA SER A 114 -21.39 0.05 -7.25
C SER A 114 -20.22 -0.87 -7.59
N THR A 115 -19.48 -1.35 -6.58
CA THR A 115 -18.40 -2.32 -6.76
C THR A 115 -18.94 -3.70 -7.11
N TRP A 116 -20.01 -4.14 -6.45
CA TRP A 116 -20.50 -5.52 -6.52
C TRP A 116 -21.58 -5.75 -7.57
N THR A 117 -22.23 -4.70 -8.04
CA THR A 117 -23.29 -4.80 -9.06
C THR A 117 -22.77 -5.10 -10.46
N ASN A 118 -21.48 -4.86 -10.71
CA ASN A 118 -20.86 -5.11 -12.01
C ASN A 118 -19.73 -6.15 -11.84
N PRO A 119 -19.79 -7.30 -12.56
CA PRO A 119 -18.79 -8.36 -12.43
C PRO A 119 -17.35 -7.91 -12.70
N LEU A 120 -17.13 -7.00 -13.64
CA LEU A 120 -15.81 -6.48 -13.96
C LEU A 120 -15.27 -5.62 -12.81
N ASN A 121 -16.10 -4.75 -12.22
CA ASN A 121 -15.72 -3.96 -11.04
C ASN A 121 -15.44 -4.85 -9.82
N ALA A 122 -16.27 -5.86 -9.60
CA ALA A 122 -16.09 -6.82 -8.51
C ALA A 122 -14.79 -7.61 -8.68
N THR A 123 -14.53 -8.12 -9.89
CA THR A 123 -13.31 -8.87 -10.22
C THR A 123 -12.06 -8.01 -10.01
N ARG A 124 -12.06 -6.78 -10.56
CA ARG A 124 -10.98 -5.83 -10.34
C ARG A 124 -10.74 -5.61 -8.85
N SER A 125 -11.81 -5.38 -8.09
CA SER A 125 -11.71 -5.12 -6.66
C SER A 125 -11.14 -6.29 -5.88
N LEU A 126 -11.62 -7.51 -6.16
CA LEU A 126 -11.10 -8.74 -5.56
C LEU A 126 -9.62 -8.92 -5.87
N ILE A 127 -9.19 -8.65 -7.12
CA ILE A 127 -7.78 -8.79 -7.49
C ILE A 127 -6.91 -7.79 -6.74
N THR A 128 -7.24 -6.50 -6.77
CA THR A 128 -6.37 -5.44 -6.23
C THR A 128 -6.41 -5.32 -4.71
N HIS A 129 -7.51 -5.72 -4.07
CA HIS A 129 -7.70 -5.57 -2.62
C HIS A 129 -7.74 -6.89 -1.84
N ALA A 130 -7.75 -8.06 -2.49
CA ALA A 130 -7.65 -9.35 -1.80
C ALA A 130 -6.59 -10.27 -2.40
N ILE A 131 -6.70 -10.65 -3.67
CA ILE A 131 -5.82 -11.66 -4.28
C ILE A 131 -4.36 -11.20 -4.22
N ASN A 132 -4.05 -9.99 -4.69
CA ASN A 132 -2.68 -9.47 -4.66
C ASN A 132 -2.11 -9.37 -3.23
N PRO A 133 -2.82 -8.79 -2.23
CA PRO A 133 -2.39 -8.87 -0.84
C PRO A 133 -2.14 -10.30 -0.34
N ILE A 134 -3.05 -11.24 -0.62
CA ILE A 134 -2.93 -12.64 -0.20
C ILE A 134 -1.68 -13.28 -0.80
N LEU A 135 -1.38 -13.04 -2.08
CA LEU A 135 -0.14 -13.52 -2.71
C LEU A 135 1.10 -12.98 -1.99
N GLY A 136 1.07 -11.72 -1.55
CA GLY A 136 2.11 -11.14 -0.70
C GLY A 136 2.24 -11.85 0.65
N PHE A 137 1.12 -12.14 1.31
CA PHE A 137 1.11 -12.85 2.61
C PHE A 137 1.66 -14.27 2.47
N VAL A 138 1.26 -14.99 1.42
CA VAL A 138 1.77 -16.33 1.08
C VAL A 138 3.26 -16.27 0.78
N ALA A 139 3.71 -15.32 -0.07
CA ALA A 139 5.12 -15.13 -0.40
C ALA A 139 5.97 -14.89 0.86
N LEU A 140 5.52 -14.01 1.75
CA LEU A 140 6.21 -13.74 3.01
C LEU A 140 6.28 -15.00 3.88
N SER A 141 5.19 -15.77 3.96
CA SER A 141 5.16 -17.04 4.68
C SER A 141 6.19 -18.03 4.12
N LEU A 142 6.30 -18.18 2.80
CA LEU A 142 7.23 -19.11 2.15
C LEU A 142 8.68 -18.83 2.53
N ILE A 143 9.08 -17.56 2.57
CA ILE A 143 10.47 -17.17 2.83
C ILE A 143 10.74 -16.69 4.27
N ARG A 144 9.75 -16.75 5.17
CA ARG A 144 9.80 -16.15 6.52
C ARG A 144 11.05 -16.48 7.34
N LYS A 145 11.61 -17.69 7.16
CA LYS A 145 12.78 -18.17 7.90
C LYS A 145 14.10 -17.55 7.42
N GLU A 146 14.10 -16.97 6.22
CA GLU A 146 15.28 -16.36 5.59
C GLU A 146 15.32 -14.84 5.74
N ILE A 147 14.28 -14.24 6.32
CA ILE A 147 14.19 -12.80 6.54
C ILE A 147 14.70 -12.45 7.93
N ILE A 148 15.51 -11.39 8.00
CA ILE A 148 15.87 -10.73 9.25
C ILE A 148 15.42 -9.28 9.17
N VAL A 149 14.49 -8.88 10.03
CA VAL A 149 13.96 -7.52 10.11
C VAL A 149 14.79 -6.65 11.06
N THR A 150 14.80 -5.35 10.84
CA THR A 150 15.54 -4.36 11.65
C THR A 150 14.63 -3.16 11.94
N LYS A 151 15.07 -2.18 12.74
CA LYS A 151 14.26 -0.97 13.00
C LYS A 151 13.75 -0.31 11.71
N ILE A 152 14.62 -0.20 10.70
CA ILE A 152 14.30 0.41 9.39
C ILE A 152 13.15 -0.31 8.67
N THR A 153 13.05 -1.65 8.78
CA THR A 153 11.98 -2.39 8.11
C THR A 153 10.59 -2.13 8.69
N PHE A 154 10.50 -1.61 9.92
CA PHE A 154 9.24 -1.13 10.50
C PHE A 154 9.03 0.36 10.24
N THR A 155 10.10 1.16 10.15
CA THR A 155 10.00 2.60 9.90
C THR A 155 9.60 2.94 8.46
N ILE A 156 10.08 2.19 7.45
CA ILE A 156 9.78 2.50 6.04
C ILE A 156 8.27 2.45 5.73
N PRO A 157 7.51 1.40 6.11
CA PRO A 157 6.05 1.39 5.89
C PRO A 157 5.33 2.57 6.54
N VAL A 158 5.77 2.97 7.75
CA VAL A 158 5.26 4.17 8.46
C VAL A 158 5.50 5.42 7.62
N LEU A 159 6.72 5.59 7.09
CA LEU A 159 7.07 6.72 6.23
C LEU A 159 6.23 6.72 4.94
N ILE A 160 6.07 5.57 4.27
CA ILE A 160 5.25 5.45 3.06
C ILE A 160 3.82 5.92 3.34
N SER A 161 3.19 5.42 4.41
CA SER A 161 1.82 5.81 4.76
C SER A 161 1.72 7.27 5.17
N THR A 162 2.70 7.79 5.91
CA THR A 162 2.72 9.19 6.36
C THR A 162 2.86 10.15 5.19
N VAL A 163 3.82 9.88 4.29
CA VAL A 163 4.04 10.68 3.07
C VAL A 163 2.79 10.67 2.20
N TYR A 164 2.11 9.53 2.10
CA TYR A 164 0.85 9.44 1.36
C TYR A 164 -0.27 10.28 1.98
N THR A 165 -0.43 10.26 3.30
CA THR A 165 -1.42 11.11 4.00
C THR A 165 -1.09 12.60 3.83
N ILE A 166 0.18 12.98 3.93
CA ILE A 166 0.63 14.36 3.65
C ILE A 166 0.33 14.75 2.21
N PHE A 167 0.58 13.86 1.24
CA PHE A 167 0.21 14.08 -0.15
C PHE A 167 -1.30 14.35 -0.31
N ALA A 168 -2.15 13.54 0.33
CA ALA A 168 -3.60 13.74 0.29
C ALA A 168 -4.01 15.09 0.90
N MET A 169 -3.36 15.51 2.00
CA MET A 169 -3.58 16.83 2.61
C MET A 169 -3.18 17.97 1.67
N ILE A 170 -1.97 17.90 1.10
CA ILE A 170 -1.47 18.90 0.17
C ILE A 170 -2.41 19.00 -1.02
N LEU A 171 -2.83 17.87 -1.59
CA LEU A 171 -3.77 17.84 -2.71
C LEU A 171 -5.09 18.55 -2.35
N PHE A 172 -5.67 18.22 -1.19
CA PHE A 172 -6.92 18.81 -0.74
C PHE A 172 -6.81 20.33 -0.61
N PHE A 173 -5.83 20.84 0.15
CA PHE A 173 -5.70 22.28 0.38
C PHE A 173 -5.22 23.04 -0.86
N ALA A 174 -4.34 22.45 -1.68
CA ALA A 174 -3.88 23.10 -2.91
C ALA A 174 -4.98 23.28 -3.96
N THR A 175 -6.07 22.50 -3.85
CA THR A 175 -7.22 22.53 -4.77
C THR A 175 -8.49 23.08 -4.13
N PHE A 176 -8.41 23.54 -2.87
CA PHE A 176 -9.54 24.09 -2.14
C PHE A 176 -10.14 25.30 -2.89
N ASP A 177 -11.45 25.27 -3.10
CA ASP A 177 -12.22 26.28 -3.84
C ASP A 177 -11.85 26.45 -5.33
N LYS A 178 -10.94 25.63 -5.87
CA LYS A 178 -10.51 25.74 -7.27
C LYS A 178 -11.37 24.98 -8.26
N ILE A 179 -12.03 23.91 -7.80
CA ILE A 179 -12.89 23.05 -8.64
C ILE A 179 -14.35 23.20 -8.21
N ILE A 180 -14.62 23.08 -6.91
CA ILE A 180 -15.94 23.27 -6.30
C ILE A 180 -15.76 24.16 -5.07
N GLN A 181 -16.63 25.16 -4.91
CA GLN A 181 -16.61 26.06 -3.76
C GLN A 181 -16.86 25.30 -2.44
N GLY A 182 -16.10 25.66 -1.42
CA GLY A 182 -16.03 25.04 -0.10
C GLY A 182 -15.42 23.63 -0.10
N ARG A 183 -14.65 23.22 -1.12
CA ARG A 183 -14.15 21.84 -1.26
C ARG A 183 -12.76 21.77 -1.89
N GLY A 184 -11.95 20.83 -1.42
CA GLY A 184 -10.72 20.37 -2.06
C GLY A 184 -10.86 18.98 -2.68
N ALA A 185 -9.94 18.61 -3.57
CA ALA A 185 -9.89 17.31 -4.20
C ALA A 185 -9.47 16.21 -3.22
N VAL A 186 -10.20 15.09 -3.20
CA VAL A 186 -9.94 13.96 -2.29
C VAL A 186 -9.48 12.71 -3.03
N VAL A 187 -8.61 11.92 -2.40
CA VAL A 187 -8.20 10.62 -2.96
C VAL A 187 -9.14 9.51 -2.51
N TYR A 188 -9.50 9.52 -1.23
CA TYR A 188 -10.46 8.61 -0.63
C TYR A 188 -11.43 9.41 0.24
N GLY A 189 -12.70 9.00 0.30
CA GLY A 189 -13.71 9.73 1.08
C GLY A 189 -13.43 9.79 2.58
N PHE A 190 -12.72 8.80 3.16
CA PHE A 190 -12.31 8.85 4.57
C PHE A 190 -11.13 9.80 4.82
N LEU A 191 -10.41 10.21 3.77
CA LEU A 191 -9.35 11.22 3.77
C LEU A 191 -9.86 12.58 3.24
N ASP A 192 -11.14 12.88 3.49
CA ASP A 192 -11.73 14.19 3.22
C ASP A 192 -11.50 15.10 4.44
N PHE A 193 -10.61 16.10 4.33
CA PHE A 193 -10.29 17.01 5.44
C PHE A 193 -11.43 18.00 5.77
N LYS A 194 -12.50 18.03 4.98
CA LYS A 194 -13.75 18.70 5.39
C LYS A 194 -14.65 17.77 6.21
N ASN A 195 -14.64 16.47 5.88
CA ASN A 195 -15.51 15.45 6.46
C ASN A 195 -14.69 14.19 6.82
N PRO A 196 -13.73 14.27 7.76
CA PRO A 196 -12.79 13.18 8.03
C PRO A 196 -13.51 11.94 8.53
N TYR A 197 -13.05 10.75 8.13
CA TYR A 197 -13.73 9.49 8.44
C TYR A 197 -15.24 9.47 8.09
N PHE A 198 -15.64 10.20 7.04
CA PHE A 198 -17.04 10.35 6.63
C PHE A 198 -17.93 11.10 7.64
N TYR A 199 -17.33 11.86 8.56
CA TYR A 199 -18.07 12.67 9.53
C TYR A 199 -18.96 13.70 8.81
N LYS A 200 -20.25 13.72 9.15
CA LYS A 200 -21.26 14.59 8.49
C LYS A 200 -21.62 15.84 9.29
N GLY A 201 -21.02 16.04 10.47
CA GLY A 201 -21.29 17.20 11.31
C GLY A 201 -20.42 18.41 10.94
N ASN A 202 -20.83 19.60 11.38
CA ASN A 202 -20.14 20.85 11.08
C ASN A 202 -19.32 21.39 12.27
N ASN A 203 -19.15 20.60 13.34
CA ASN A 203 -18.38 21.04 14.50
C ASN A 203 -16.87 21.06 14.16
N THR A 204 -16.31 22.26 14.05
CA THR A 204 -14.90 22.49 13.70
C THR A 204 -13.93 21.80 14.65
N GLY A 205 -14.22 21.79 15.96
CA GLY A 205 -13.36 21.13 16.95
C GLY A 205 -13.29 19.61 16.73
N VAL A 206 -14.42 18.99 16.43
CA VAL A 206 -14.46 17.54 16.10
C VAL A 206 -13.69 17.25 14.81
N ILE A 207 -13.86 18.08 13.77
CA ILE A 207 -13.13 17.93 12.49
C ILE A 207 -11.62 17.98 12.71
N ILE A 208 -11.12 18.99 13.44
CA ILE A 208 -9.68 19.13 13.74
C ILE A 208 -9.14 17.89 14.48
N ILE A 209 -9.88 17.40 15.48
CA ILE A 209 -9.47 16.20 16.23
C ILE A 209 -9.42 14.98 15.31
N LEU A 210 -10.43 14.79 14.46
CA LEU A 210 -10.48 13.66 13.52
C LEU A 210 -9.35 13.73 12.47
N ASP A 211 -9.00 14.93 12.00
CA ASP A 211 -7.86 15.12 11.10
C ASP A 211 -6.52 14.76 11.78
N LEU A 212 -6.31 15.18 13.03
CA LEU A 212 -5.13 14.77 13.81
C LEU A 212 -5.10 13.25 14.00
N LEU A 213 -6.25 12.62 14.23
CA LEU A 213 -6.36 11.17 14.30
C LEU A 213 -6.00 10.48 12.98
N LEU A 214 -6.35 11.04 11.82
CA LEU A 214 -5.92 10.49 10.51
C LEU A 214 -4.39 10.37 10.42
N TYR A 215 -3.66 11.39 10.87
CA TYR A 215 -2.20 11.35 10.92
C TYR A 215 -1.68 10.28 11.87
N VAL A 216 -2.18 10.26 13.10
CA VAL A 216 -1.77 9.29 14.12
C VAL A 216 -2.03 7.86 13.64
N VAL A 217 -3.20 7.60 13.08
CA VAL A 217 -3.58 6.30 12.52
C VAL A 217 -2.68 5.92 11.34
N SER A 218 -2.34 6.86 10.46
CA SER A 218 -1.42 6.59 9.34
C SER A 218 -0.01 6.20 9.80
N MET A 219 0.42 6.63 10.98
CA MET A 219 1.73 6.27 11.54
C MET A 219 1.67 4.96 12.32
N ILE A 220 0.67 4.80 13.18
CA ILE A 220 0.58 3.65 14.10
C ILE A 220 0.20 2.38 13.35
N THR A 221 -0.75 2.44 12.43
CA THR A 221 -1.29 1.24 11.76
C THR A 221 -0.22 0.43 11.00
N PRO A 222 0.61 1.02 10.11
CA PRO A 222 1.66 0.24 9.45
C PRO A 222 2.72 -0.30 10.41
N LEU A 223 3.00 0.41 11.52
CA LEU A 223 3.88 -0.12 12.57
C LEU A 223 3.29 -1.37 13.21
N LEU A 224 2.00 -1.32 13.59
CA LEU A 224 1.28 -2.46 14.17
C LEU A 224 1.21 -3.64 13.20
N PHE A 225 0.98 -3.41 11.90
CA PHE A 225 1.01 -4.47 10.90
C PHE A 225 2.40 -5.08 10.72
N GLY A 226 3.46 -4.29 10.76
CA GLY A 226 4.82 -4.82 10.80
C GLY A 226 5.04 -5.72 12.01
N ILE A 227 4.65 -5.26 13.20
CA ILE A 227 4.74 -6.04 14.43
C ILE A 227 3.93 -7.33 14.32
N MET A 228 2.69 -7.24 13.86
CA MET A 228 1.78 -8.36 13.61
C MET A 228 2.44 -9.43 12.72
N TRP A 229 2.94 -9.07 11.54
CA TRP A 229 3.57 -10.04 10.63
C TRP A 229 4.84 -10.65 11.19
N LYS A 230 5.66 -9.86 11.89
CA LYS A 230 6.84 -10.38 12.59
C LYS A 230 6.45 -11.46 13.60
N PHE A 231 5.35 -11.28 14.34
CA PHE A 231 4.88 -12.26 15.32
C PHE A 231 4.22 -13.47 14.66
N ILE A 232 3.27 -13.29 13.75
CA ILE A 232 2.56 -14.37 13.05
C ILE A 232 3.54 -15.33 12.39
N TYR A 233 4.53 -14.79 11.67
CA TYR A 233 5.51 -15.60 10.94
C TYR A 233 6.81 -15.87 11.69
N LYS A 234 6.91 -15.42 12.95
CA LYS A 234 8.09 -15.59 13.83
C LYS A 234 9.40 -15.15 13.14
N ILE A 235 9.35 -14.02 12.44
CA ILE A 235 10.50 -13.47 11.70
C ILE A 235 11.53 -12.93 12.71
N LYS A 236 12.81 -13.19 12.44
CA LYS A 236 13.91 -12.77 13.32
C LYS A 236 14.08 -11.25 13.29
N TYR A 237 14.26 -10.64 14.45
CA TYR A 237 14.61 -9.22 14.59
C TYR A 237 16.09 -9.06 14.95
N GLN A 238 16.74 -8.07 14.35
CA GLN A 238 18.12 -7.71 14.66
C GLN A 238 18.25 -6.18 14.82
N LYS A 239 18.85 -5.75 15.93
CA LYS A 239 18.98 -4.33 16.30
C LYS A 239 19.90 -3.54 15.34
N SER A 240 20.98 -4.17 14.87
CA SER A 240 21.89 -3.63 13.85
C SER A 240 22.59 -4.76 13.09
N ILE A 241 22.97 -4.54 11.82
CA ILE A 241 23.89 -5.45 11.09
C ILE A 241 25.16 -5.56 11.93
N PRO A 242 25.73 -6.77 12.16
CA PRO A 242 26.96 -6.87 12.92
C PRO A 242 28.03 -6.06 12.19
N LYS A 243 28.70 -5.13 12.88
CA LYS A 243 29.92 -4.52 12.33
C LYS A 243 30.86 -5.67 11.96
N LYS A 244 31.52 -5.62 10.79
CA LYS A 244 32.57 -6.58 10.46
C LYS A 244 33.50 -6.68 11.69
N PRO A 245 33.88 -7.90 12.11
CA PRO A 245 34.84 -8.05 13.20
C PRO A 245 36.08 -7.17 12.93
N LYS A 246 36.61 -6.51 13.97
CA LYS A 246 37.80 -5.64 13.84
C LYS A 246 38.98 -6.30 13.14
N TRP A 247 39.14 -7.63 13.22
CA TRP A 247 40.23 -8.36 12.57
C TRP A 247 40.13 -8.40 11.03
N LEU A 248 38.96 -8.13 10.44
CA LEU A 248 38.79 -7.97 8.99
C LEU A 248 38.97 -6.52 8.51
N LEU A 249 39.14 -5.57 9.44
CA LEU A 249 39.39 -4.15 9.14
C LEU A 249 40.88 -3.80 9.24
N ASN A 250 41.69 -4.66 9.84
CA ASN A 250 43.14 -4.47 10.02
C ASN A 250 44.01 -5.19 8.96
N ASN A 251 43.38 -5.84 7.97
CA ASN A 251 44.09 -6.58 6.92
C ASN A 251 43.99 -5.92 5.53
N ASN A 252 43.65 -4.63 5.47
CA ASN A 252 43.68 -3.81 4.25
C ASN A 252 44.57 -2.60 4.46
#